data_AF-A0A969IIJ9-F1
#
_entry.id   AF-A0A969IIJ9-F1
#
_cell.length_a   1.000
_cell.length_b   1.000
_cell.length_c   1.000
_cell.angle_alpha   90.00
_cell.angle_beta   90.00
_cell.angle_gamma   90.00
#
_symmetry.space_group_name_H-M   'P 1'
#
loop_
_entity.id
_entity.type
_entity.pdbx_description
1 polymer ?
#
loop_
_entity_poly.entity_id
_entity_poly.type
_entity_poly.pdbx_seq_one_letter_code
_entity_poly.pdbx_strand_id
1 'polypeptide(L)' 'VFKGTWKESPGHNKNLLLTDAEHMGIALVQDPKTEFKTFWTLVVGSPL' A
#
# COMPACT_ATOMS: atom_id res chain seq x y z
N VAL A 1 3.49 7.32 -3.58
CA VAL A 1 2.91 6.05 -3.09
C VAL A 1 1.41 5.99 -3.30
N PHE A 2 0.65 7.01 -2.87
CA PHE A 2 -0.80 7.02 -3.10
C PHE A 2 -1.20 7.65 -4.45
N LYS A 3 -0.88 8.92 -4.68
CA LYS A 3 -1.12 9.60 -5.98
C LYS A 3 -0.03 9.18 -7.00
N GLY A 4 -0.37 9.01 -8.27
CA GLY A 4 0.56 8.57 -9.34
C GLY A 4 0.94 7.09 -9.31
N THR A 5 0.41 6.31 -8.37
CA THR A 5 0.77 4.89 -8.15
C THR A 5 -0.45 4.11 -7.67
N TRP A 6 -0.67 3.94 -6.35
CA TRP A 6 -1.75 3.07 -5.86
C TRP A 6 -3.17 3.56 -6.18
N LYS A 7 -3.44 4.86 -6.17
CA LYS A 7 -4.76 5.41 -6.54
C LYS A 7 -5.11 5.23 -8.02
N GLU A 8 -4.10 5.23 -8.89
CA GLU A 8 -4.29 5.16 -10.34
C GLU A 8 -4.24 3.70 -10.86
N SER A 9 -3.79 2.75 -10.03
CA SER A 9 -3.83 1.33 -10.33
C SER A 9 -5.15 0.70 -9.82
N PRO A 10 -6.01 0.15 -10.69
CA PRO A 10 -7.33 -0.35 -10.29
C PRO A 10 -7.31 -1.36 -9.14
N GLY A 11 -6.36 -2.32 -9.17
CA GLY A 11 -6.24 -3.35 -8.13
C GLY A 11 -5.83 -2.77 -6.76
N HIS A 12 -4.89 -1.83 -6.74
CA HIS A 12 -4.47 -1.19 -5.50
C HIS A 12 -5.55 -0.23 -4.97
N ASN A 13 -6.20 0.53 -5.85
CA ASN A 13 -7.23 1.49 -5.47
C ASN A 13 -8.44 0.81 -4.83
N LYS A 14 -8.76 -0.43 -5.24
CA LYS A 14 -9.79 -1.25 -4.57
C LYS A 14 -9.50 -1.42 -3.08
N ASN A 15 -8.26 -1.71 -2.70
CA ASN A 15 -7.87 -1.85 -1.29
C ASN A 15 -7.91 -0.50 -0.55
N LEU A 16 -7.58 0.61 -1.22
CA LEU A 16 -7.66 1.96 -0.64
C LEU A 16 -9.10 2.43 -0.38
N LEU A 17 -10.08 1.84 -1.07
CA LEU A 17 -11.50 2.17 -0.99
C LEU A 17 -12.33 1.11 -0.26
N LEU A 18 -11.66 0.22 0.49
CA LEU A 18 -12.34 -0.79 1.30
C LEU A 18 -13.16 -0.11 2.41
N THR A 19 -14.49 -0.21 2.34
CA THR A 19 -15.42 0.60 3.14
C THR A 19 -15.53 0.18 4.60
N ASP A 20 -15.17 -1.06 4.90
CA ASP A 20 -15.21 -1.72 6.21
C ASP A 20 -13.79 -1.92 6.78
N ALA A 21 -12.79 -1.25 6.22
CA ALA A 21 -11.44 -1.27 6.75
C ALA A 21 -11.38 -0.54 8.11
N GLU A 22 -10.96 -1.25 9.15
CA GLU A 22 -10.79 -0.71 10.51
C GLU A 22 -9.32 -0.69 10.94
N HIS A 23 -8.47 -1.43 10.24
CA HIS A 23 -7.05 -1.58 10.58
C HIS A 23 -6.16 -1.24 9.38
N MET A 24 -5.05 -0.56 9.65
CA MET A 24 -4.01 -0.38 8.65
C MET A 24 -2.60 -0.35 9.26
N GLY A 25 -1.64 -0.81 8.47
CA GLY A 25 -0.22 -0.70 8.77
C GLY A 25 0.55 -0.37 7.50
N ILE A 26 1.54 0.52 7.61
CA ILE A 26 2.41 0.92 6.51
C ILE A 26 3.87 0.77 6.90
N ALA A 27 4.67 0.22 5.99
CA ALA A 27 6.11 0.08 6.14
C ALA A 27 6.83 0.64 4.92
N LEU A 28 7.99 1.23 5.20
CA LEU A 28 8.98 1.65 4.23
C LEU A 28 10.29 0.93 4.52
N VAL A 29 10.84 0.26 3.51
CA VAL A 29 12.18 -0.31 3.58
C VAL A 29 13.04 0.33 2.51
N GLN A 30 14.23 0.74 2.90
CA GLN A 30 15.24 1.25 1.99
C GLN A 30 16.44 0.30 2.01
N ASP A 31 16.79 -0.25 0.84
CA ASP A 31 17.96 -1.10 0.68
C ASP A 31 18.73 -0.70 -0.59
N PRO A 32 19.88 0.00 -0.44
CA PRO A 32 20.63 0.51 -1.59
C PRO A 32 21.25 -0.59 -2.45
N LYS A 33 21.25 -1.85 -2.01
CA LYS A 33 21.78 -3.00 -2.75
C LYS A 33 20.79 -3.57 -3.76
N THR A 34 19.54 -3.12 -3.77
CA THR A 34 18.49 -3.56 -4.70
C THR A 34 18.29 -2.55 -5.83
N GLU A 35 17.74 -2.99 -6.96
CA GLU A 35 17.46 -2.15 -8.13
C GLU A 35 16.55 -0.94 -7.78
N PHE A 36 15.44 -1.20 -7.10
CA PHE A 36 14.42 -0.19 -6.81
C PHE A 36 14.69 0.62 -5.54
N LYS A 37 15.60 0.16 -4.67
CA LYS A 37 16.13 0.84 -3.47
C LYS A 37 15.13 1.17 -2.37
N THR A 38 13.86 1.32 -2.69
CA THR A 38 12.78 1.77 -1.81
C THR A 38 11.54 0.92 -2.07
N PHE A 39 11.02 0.30 -1.01
CA PHE A 39 9.84 -0.55 -1.07
C PHE A 39 8.82 -0.06 -0.06
N TRP A 40 7.58 0.07 -0.53
CA TRP A 40 6.44 0.43 0.29
C TRP A 40 5.51 -0.77 0.41
N THR A 41 5.03 -1.03 1.61
CA THR A 41 3.99 -2.03 1.86
C THR A 41 2.89 -1.41 2.68
N LEU A 42 1.65 -1.58 2.24
CA LEU A 42 0.44 -1.23 2.98
C LEU A 42 -0.35 -2.51 3.22
N VAL A 43 -0.76 -2.71 4.46
CA VAL A 43 -1.73 -3.74 4.86
C VAL A 43 -2.98 -3.02 5.33
N VAL A 44 -4.13 -3.47 4.86
CA VAL A 44 -5.45 -2.99 5.24
C VAL A 44 -6.25 -4.19 5.73
N GLY A 45 -6.94 -4.05 6.86
CA GLY A 45 -7.72 -5.11 7.48
C GLY A 45 -9.14 -4.63 7.78
N SER A 46 -10.10 -5.51 7.52
CA SER A 46 -11.50 -5.38 7.91
C SER A 46 -11.84 -6.51 8.90
N PRO A 47 -12.80 -6.32 9.82
CA PRO A 47 -13.36 -7.42 10.62
C PRO A 47 -13.93 -8.54 9.74
N LEU A 48 -14.00 -9.75 10.30
CA LEU A 48 -14.64 -10.91 9.66
C LEU A 48 -16.17 -10.83 9.68
#